data_AF-A0A371EAQ6-F1
#
_entry.id   AF-A0A371EAQ6-F1
#
_cell.length_a   1.000
_cell.length_b   1.000
_cell.length_c   1.000
_cell.angle_alpha   90.00
_cell.angle_beta   90.00
_cell.angle_gamma   90.00
#
_symmetry.space_group_name_H-M   'P 1'
#
loop_
_entity.id
_entity.type
_entity.pdbx_description
1 polymer ?
#
loop_
_entity_poly.entity_id
_entity_poly.type
_entity_poly.pdbx_seq_one_letter_code
_entity_poly.pdbx_strand_id
1 'polypeptide(L)'
;MLVRTPHWIVPHYWIWGLPFSLFYTTRSSQFLHERPNQGLLKALLCLLLSPMRSGISKFIESYLLWKLPLERYGLKPEHPFEEDYASCQMAIVPENFFSEADKGKIVFKRASNWSFWSEGIEFEDNSKLEADVVVLATGFDGKKKLKSILPQPFRSLLDYPYGITPLYRGTIHPLIPNMAFVGYIESVSNLATSEIRSMWLSGLVDNKFELPSVEKMLSQTLKEIDVMKRSTRFYKRHCISTHSINHCDEICEDMGWNSWRKKNWITEAFSPYSSEDYRKED
;
A
#
# COMPACT_ATOMS: atom_id res chain seq x y z
N MET A 1 17.98 -11.93 13.39
CA MET A 1 16.73 -11.33 12.88
C MET A 1 15.66 -12.41 12.78
N LEU A 2 14.58 -12.26 13.55
CA LEU A 2 13.43 -13.17 13.47
C LEU A 2 12.46 -12.68 12.41
N VAL A 3 11.99 -13.58 11.55
CA VAL A 3 11.07 -13.24 10.45
C VAL A 3 9.86 -14.17 10.51
N ARG A 4 8.68 -13.61 10.77
CA ARG A 4 7.42 -14.36 10.76
C ARG A 4 6.89 -14.59 9.35
N THR A 5 6.72 -13.51 8.59
CA THR A 5 6.22 -13.53 7.21
C THR A 5 7.24 -12.78 6.36
N PRO A 6 7.84 -13.41 5.34
CA PRO A 6 8.76 -12.70 4.46
C PRO A 6 7.95 -11.83 3.51
N HIS A 7 8.47 -10.65 3.18
CA HIS A 7 7.94 -9.80 2.13
C HIS A 7 9.01 -9.61 1.06
N TRP A 8 8.58 -9.33 -0.17
CA TRP A 8 9.48 -9.13 -1.29
C TRP A 8 10.38 -7.92 -1.03
N ILE A 9 11.69 -8.12 -1.17
CA ILE A 9 12.70 -7.07 -1.00
C ILE A 9 13.01 -6.48 -2.37
N VAL A 10 12.89 -5.17 -2.51
CA VAL A 10 13.22 -4.43 -3.74
C VAL A 10 14.52 -3.67 -3.52
N PRO A 11 15.63 -4.03 -4.19
CA PRO A 11 16.93 -3.41 -3.94
C PRO A 11 17.05 -2.02 -4.58
N HIS A 12 16.34 -1.79 -5.69
CA HIS A 12 16.28 -0.53 -6.42
C HIS A 12 15.10 -0.55 -7.40
N TYR A 13 14.76 0.61 -7.97
CA TYR A 13 13.61 0.79 -8.86
C TYR A 13 13.88 0.41 -10.33
N TRP A 14 14.59 -0.68 -10.57
CA TRP A 14 14.88 -1.22 -11.91
C TRP A 14 14.75 -2.74 -11.90
N ILE A 15 14.01 -3.30 -12.85
CA ILE A 15 13.73 -4.73 -12.98
C ILE A 15 14.12 -5.16 -14.40
N TRP A 16 15.09 -6.05 -14.55
CA TRP A 16 15.56 -6.52 -15.86
C TRP A 16 15.86 -5.38 -16.87
N GLY A 17 16.43 -4.27 -16.40
CA GLY A 17 16.75 -3.10 -17.25
C GLY A 17 15.56 -2.18 -17.56
N LEU A 18 14.38 -2.46 -17.02
CA LEU A 18 13.19 -1.61 -17.15
C LEU A 18 12.95 -0.82 -15.86
N PRO A 19 12.59 0.47 -15.94
CA PRO A 19 12.18 1.25 -14.78
C PRO A 19 10.98 0.61 -14.09
N PHE A 20 11.02 0.50 -12.75
CA PHE A 20 9.94 -0.09 -11.97
C PHE A 20 8.60 0.64 -12.17
N SER A 21 8.66 1.94 -12.46
CA SER A 21 7.51 2.79 -12.72
C SER A 21 6.61 2.28 -13.86
N LEU A 22 7.16 1.58 -14.85
CA LEU A 22 6.39 1.04 -15.96
C LEU A 22 5.39 -0.05 -15.53
N PHE A 23 5.66 -0.77 -14.45
CA PHE A 23 4.84 -1.92 -14.03
C PHE A 23 3.63 -1.56 -13.17
N TYR A 24 3.64 -0.39 -12.53
CA TYR A 24 2.53 -0.02 -11.62
C TYR A 24 2.21 1.48 -11.52
N THR A 25 2.99 2.36 -12.13
CA THR A 25 2.80 3.83 -12.02
C THR A 25 2.39 4.50 -13.32
N THR A 26 2.01 3.71 -14.33
CA THR A 26 1.40 4.19 -15.58
C THR A 26 -0.09 3.86 -15.59
N ARG A 27 -0.91 4.64 -16.30
CA ARG A 27 -2.35 4.37 -16.41
C ARG A 27 -2.61 3.00 -17.05
N SER A 28 -1.82 2.62 -18.05
CA SER A 28 -1.86 1.29 -18.68
C SER A 28 -1.55 0.16 -17.70
N SER A 29 -0.55 0.32 -16.84
CA SER A 29 -0.21 -0.69 -15.84
C SER A 29 -1.32 -0.86 -14.80
N GLN A 30 -1.86 0.24 -14.26
CA GLN A 30 -2.96 0.19 -13.29
C GLN A 30 -4.28 -0.27 -13.91
N PHE A 31 -4.43 -0.19 -15.24
CA PHE A 31 -5.56 -0.77 -15.93
C PHE A 31 -5.68 -2.29 -15.72
N LEU A 32 -4.59 -3.00 -15.43
CA LEU A 32 -4.65 -4.44 -15.13
C LEU A 32 -5.26 -4.74 -13.75
N HIS A 33 -5.35 -3.74 -12.89
CA HIS A 33 -5.79 -3.89 -11.52
C HIS A 33 -7.26 -3.52 -11.35
N GLU A 34 -7.89 -4.21 -10.41
CA GLU A 34 -9.23 -3.89 -9.98
C GLU A 34 -9.22 -2.54 -9.27
N ARG A 35 -10.26 -1.72 -9.52
CA ARG A 35 -10.44 -0.43 -8.85
C ARG A 35 -11.89 -0.23 -8.42
N PRO A 36 -12.16 0.63 -7.43
CA PRO A 36 -13.52 0.98 -7.04
C PRO A 36 -14.33 1.55 -8.22
N ASN A 37 -15.66 1.43 -8.16
CA ASN A 37 -16.57 2.05 -9.13
C ASN A 37 -16.34 1.67 -10.61
N GLN A 38 -15.67 0.55 -10.90
CA GLN A 38 -15.51 0.07 -12.28
C GLN A 38 -16.81 -0.58 -12.81
N GLY A 39 -17.12 -0.32 -14.09
CA GLY A 39 -18.26 -0.95 -14.77
C GLY A 39 -18.01 -2.42 -15.13
N LEU A 40 -19.08 -3.13 -15.53
CA LEU A 40 -19.03 -4.56 -15.86
C LEU A 40 -18.01 -4.91 -16.95
N LEU A 41 -17.94 -4.11 -18.01
CA LEU A 41 -16.96 -4.31 -19.10
C LEU A 41 -15.53 -4.26 -18.57
N LYS A 42 -15.25 -3.30 -17.69
CA LYS A 42 -13.93 -3.12 -17.09
C LYS A 42 -13.58 -4.30 -16.17
N ALA A 43 -14.54 -4.75 -15.37
CA ALA A 43 -14.37 -5.94 -14.53
C ALA A 43 -14.08 -7.19 -15.36
N LEU A 44 -14.79 -7.40 -16.49
CA LEU A 44 -14.53 -8.49 -17.42
C LEU A 44 -13.13 -8.39 -18.04
N LEU A 45 -12.71 -7.19 -18.46
CA LEU A 45 -11.36 -6.98 -18.99
C LEU A 45 -10.28 -7.26 -17.94
N CYS A 46 -10.47 -6.84 -16.69
CA CYS A 46 -9.53 -7.17 -15.61
C CYS A 46 -9.45 -8.68 -15.37
N LEU A 47 -10.57 -9.40 -15.46
CA LEU A 47 -10.58 -10.86 -15.37
C LEU A 47 -9.82 -11.51 -16.54
N LEU A 48 -10.09 -11.09 -17.77
CA LEU A 48 -9.43 -11.59 -18.98
C LEU A 48 -7.91 -11.29 -18.98
N LEU A 49 -7.52 -10.13 -18.45
CA LEU A 49 -6.12 -9.68 -18.35
C LEU A 49 -5.42 -10.15 -17.06
N SER A 50 -6.09 -10.90 -16.18
CA SER A 50 -5.48 -11.42 -14.96
C SER A 50 -4.21 -12.28 -15.20
N PRO A 51 -4.09 -13.09 -16.27
CA PRO A 51 -2.84 -13.80 -16.53
C PRO A 51 -1.67 -12.85 -16.86
N MET A 52 -1.94 -11.73 -17.52
CA MET A 52 -0.93 -10.70 -17.79
C MET A 52 -0.45 -10.05 -16.49
N ARG A 53 -1.37 -9.73 -15.58
CA ARG A 53 -1.06 -9.19 -14.24
C ARG A 53 -0.17 -10.14 -13.45
N SER A 54 -0.55 -11.42 -13.39
CA SER A 54 0.25 -12.48 -12.77
C SER A 54 1.60 -12.65 -13.46
N GLY A 55 1.65 -12.53 -14.79
CA GLY A 55 2.88 -12.57 -15.58
C GLY A 55 3.85 -11.45 -15.22
N ILE A 56 3.37 -10.22 -15.03
CA ILE A 56 4.17 -9.08 -14.57
C ILE A 56 4.72 -9.34 -13.16
N SER A 57 3.87 -9.84 -12.24
CA SER A 57 4.32 -10.24 -10.89
C SER A 57 5.47 -11.24 -10.99
N LYS A 58 5.30 -12.32 -11.77
CA LYS A 58 6.33 -13.36 -11.96
C LYS A 58 7.58 -12.85 -12.64
N PHE A 59 7.46 -11.91 -13.57
CA PHE A 59 8.61 -11.25 -14.20
C PHE A 59 9.45 -10.50 -13.16
N ILE A 60 8.81 -9.73 -12.27
CA ILE A 60 9.49 -9.04 -11.17
C ILE A 60 10.09 -10.04 -10.18
N GLU A 61 9.32 -11.06 -9.75
CA GLU A 61 9.79 -12.10 -8.85
C GLU A 61 11.04 -12.80 -9.38
N SER A 62 11.08 -13.11 -10.69
CA SER A 62 12.25 -13.74 -11.31
C SER A 62 13.51 -12.88 -11.22
N TYR A 63 13.37 -11.55 -11.40
CA TYR A 63 14.48 -10.62 -11.22
C TYR A 63 14.96 -10.61 -9.77
N LEU A 64 14.03 -10.51 -8.82
CA LEU A 64 14.36 -10.43 -7.39
C LEU A 64 15.04 -11.70 -6.90
N LEU A 65 14.59 -12.88 -7.34
CA LEU A 65 15.23 -14.16 -7.02
C LEU A 65 16.59 -14.34 -7.69
N TRP A 66 16.76 -13.82 -8.91
CA TRP A 66 18.06 -13.82 -9.59
C TRP A 66 19.06 -12.86 -8.92
N LYS A 67 18.59 -11.68 -8.51
CA LYS A 67 19.43 -10.60 -7.98
C LYS A 67 19.78 -10.78 -6.51
N LEU A 68 18.86 -11.31 -5.70
CA LEU A 68 18.98 -11.37 -4.25
C LEU A 68 18.99 -12.83 -3.75
N PRO A 69 19.79 -13.15 -2.71
CA PRO A 69 19.90 -14.50 -2.15
C PRO A 69 18.70 -14.85 -1.23
N LEU A 70 17.47 -14.54 -1.66
CA LEU A 70 16.28 -14.72 -0.83
C LEU A 70 16.05 -16.19 -0.44
N GLU A 71 16.24 -17.12 -1.37
CA GLU A 71 16.06 -18.55 -1.11
C GLU A 71 17.12 -19.09 -0.15
N ARG A 72 18.39 -18.70 -0.33
CA ARG A 72 19.50 -19.07 0.56
C ARG A 72 19.22 -18.69 2.01
N TYR A 73 18.56 -17.55 2.24
CA TYR A 73 18.24 -17.06 3.57
C TYR A 73 16.82 -17.39 4.04
N GLY A 74 16.04 -18.17 3.28
CA GLY A 74 14.66 -18.49 3.61
C GLY A 74 13.73 -17.25 3.65
N LEU A 75 14.07 -16.20 2.91
CA LEU A 75 13.35 -14.92 2.84
C LEU A 75 12.46 -14.80 1.60
N LYS A 76 12.38 -15.84 0.75
CA LYS A 76 11.45 -15.87 -0.37
C LYS A 76 10.00 -15.92 0.15
N PRO A 77 9.15 -14.94 -0.18
CA PRO A 77 7.73 -14.98 0.17
C PRO A 77 6.99 -16.11 -0.54
N GLU A 78 5.94 -16.62 0.10
CA GLU A 78 5.05 -17.64 -0.47
C GLU A 78 3.93 -17.04 -1.34
N HIS A 79 3.75 -15.73 -1.28
CA HIS A 79 2.76 -14.98 -2.04
C HIS A 79 3.38 -14.25 -3.24
N PRO A 80 2.59 -13.95 -4.29
CA PRO A 80 3.05 -13.16 -5.43
C PRO A 80 3.50 -11.76 -5.04
N PHE A 81 4.42 -11.18 -5.81
CA PHE A 81 4.87 -9.80 -5.65
C PHE A 81 3.72 -8.79 -5.64
N GLU A 82 2.68 -9.01 -6.46
CA GLU A 82 1.52 -8.13 -6.54
C GLU A 82 0.80 -7.94 -5.19
N GLU A 83 0.78 -8.93 -4.30
CA GLU A 83 0.11 -8.82 -2.99
C GLU A 83 0.86 -7.85 -2.05
N ASP A 84 2.19 -7.83 -2.11
CA ASP A 84 3.02 -6.89 -1.35
C ASP A 84 2.96 -5.49 -1.93
N TYR A 85 2.93 -5.38 -3.26
CA TYR A 85 2.73 -4.10 -3.90
C TYR A 85 1.37 -3.51 -3.50
N ALA A 86 0.28 -4.28 -3.63
CA ALA A 86 -1.09 -3.88 -3.31
C ALA A 86 -1.31 -3.49 -1.83
N SER A 87 -0.48 -3.99 -0.92
CA SER A 87 -0.55 -3.70 0.52
C SER A 87 0.54 -2.75 1.01
N CYS A 88 1.36 -2.20 0.11
CA CYS A 88 2.52 -1.37 0.46
C CYS A 88 3.47 -2.06 1.46
N GLN A 89 3.65 -3.39 1.34
CA GLN A 89 4.46 -4.19 2.28
C GLN A 89 5.80 -4.67 1.70
N MET A 90 6.14 -4.28 0.48
CA MET A 90 7.48 -4.49 -0.06
C MET A 90 8.54 -3.87 0.87
N ALA A 91 9.63 -4.59 1.08
CA ALA A 91 10.73 -4.14 1.92
C ALA A 91 11.83 -3.48 1.08
N ILE A 92 12.41 -2.41 1.62
CA ILE A 92 13.66 -1.82 1.12
C ILE A 92 14.70 -2.05 2.20
N VAL A 93 15.86 -2.58 1.80
CA VAL A 93 16.97 -2.87 2.70
C VAL A 93 18.21 -2.09 2.28
N PRO A 94 19.14 -1.76 3.19
CA PRO A 94 20.42 -1.17 2.83
C PRO A 94 21.19 -2.03 1.82
N GLU A 95 22.01 -1.40 0.97
CA GLU A 95 22.77 -2.12 -0.07
C GLU A 95 23.67 -3.23 0.50
N ASN A 96 24.24 -3.01 1.68
CA ASN A 96 25.11 -3.96 2.35
C ASN A 96 24.37 -5.06 3.14
N PHE A 97 23.04 -5.06 3.18
CA PHE A 97 22.24 -5.97 4.02
C PHE A 97 22.62 -7.44 3.84
N PHE A 98 22.61 -7.94 2.60
CA PHE A 98 22.97 -9.34 2.32
C PHE A 98 24.48 -9.59 2.47
N SER A 99 25.33 -8.60 2.23
CA SER A 99 26.78 -8.73 2.45
C SER A 99 27.13 -8.89 3.93
N GLU A 100 26.38 -8.24 4.84
CA GLU A 100 26.56 -8.43 6.28
C GLU A 100 25.96 -9.77 6.75
N ALA A 101 24.91 -10.27 6.08
CA ALA A 101 24.42 -11.64 6.29
C ALA A 101 25.45 -12.69 5.85
N ASP A 102 26.13 -12.49 4.72
CA ASP A 102 27.20 -13.37 4.24
C ASP A 102 28.37 -13.45 5.23
N LYS A 103 28.65 -12.35 5.93
CA LYS A 103 29.65 -12.27 7.01
C LYS A 103 29.19 -12.91 8.33
N GLY A 104 27.97 -13.44 8.39
CA GLY A 104 27.38 -14.03 9.59
C GLY A 104 26.90 -13.02 10.64
N LYS A 105 26.93 -11.71 10.35
CA LYS A 105 26.48 -10.66 11.28
C LYS A 105 24.96 -10.55 11.37
N ILE A 106 24.26 -11.01 10.32
CA ILE A 106 22.81 -11.10 10.31
C ILE A 106 22.43 -12.56 10.11
N VAL A 107 21.94 -13.19 11.18
CA VAL A 107 21.40 -14.56 11.13
C VAL A 107 19.88 -14.47 11.08
N PHE A 108 19.28 -15.06 10.04
CA PHE A 108 17.83 -15.11 9.89
C PHE A 108 17.28 -16.38 10.55
N LYS A 109 16.17 -16.25 11.28
CA LYS A 109 15.39 -17.40 11.77
C LYS A 109 13.92 -17.17 11.47
N ARG A 110 13.31 -18.14 10.80
CA ARG A 110 11.87 -18.17 10.54
C ARG A 110 11.16 -18.66 11.80
N ALA A 111 10.32 -17.82 12.39
CA ALA A 111 9.58 -18.15 13.61
C ALA A 111 8.28 -17.36 13.67
N SER A 112 7.17 -18.03 13.91
CA SER A 112 5.85 -17.41 14.10
C SER A 112 5.55 -17.08 15.55
N ASN A 113 5.93 -17.98 16.44
CA ASN A 113 5.68 -17.88 17.87
C ASN A 113 6.98 -18.10 18.64
N TRP A 114 7.17 -17.28 19.67
CA TRP A 114 8.33 -17.30 20.55
C TRP A 114 7.94 -16.56 21.83
N SER A 115 8.67 -16.79 22.91
CA SER A 115 8.47 -16.12 24.19
C SER A 115 9.82 -15.69 24.77
N PHE A 116 9.79 -14.80 25.75
CA PHE A 116 10.99 -14.41 26.48
C PHE A 116 11.29 -15.41 27.59
N TRP A 117 12.57 -15.67 27.80
CA TRP A 117 13.08 -16.33 29.01
C TRP A 117 14.17 -15.46 29.63
N SER A 118 14.74 -15.89 30.76
CA SER A 118 15.66 -15.07 31.56
C SER A 118 16.91 -14.59 30.80
N GLU A 119 17.36 -15.31 29.77
CA GLU A 119 18.60 -15.01 29.03
C GLU A 119 18.36 -14.69 27.54
N GLY A 120 17.10 -14.56 27.10
CA GLY A 120 16.79 -14.21 25.71
C GLY A 120 15.41 -14.66 25.27
N ILE A 121 15.35 -15.41 24.16
CA ILE A 121 14.11 -15.91 23.58
C ILE A 121 14.08 -17.44 23.48
N GLU A 122 12.88 -18.01 23.64
CA GLU A 122 12.57 -19.42 23.48
C GLU A 122 11.53 -19.60 22.37
N PHE A 123 11.75 -20.59 21.50
CA PHE A 123 10.88 -20.91 20.37
C PHE A 123 9.95 -22.09 20.70
N GLU A 124 8.94 -22.34 19.86
CA GLU A 124 7.98 -23.45 20.07
C GLU A 124 8.62 -24.83 20.12
N ASP A 125 9.76 -25.03 19.45
CA ASP A 125 10.53 -26.27 19.47
C ASP A 125 11.40 -26.43 20.74
N ASN A 126 11.22 -25.54 21.73
CA ASN A 126 12.04 -25.39 22.94
C ASN A 126 13.52 -25.05 22.65
N SER A 127 13.87 -24.70 21.41
CA SER A 127 15.19 -24.13 21.14
C SER A 127 15.26 -22.74 21.77
N LYS A 128 16.45 -22.38 22.25
CA LYS A 128 16.72 -21.09 22.90
C LYS A 128 17.74 -20.30 22.10
N LEU A 129 17.56 -18.99 22.08
CA LEU A 129 18.53 -18.04 21.57
C LEU A 129 18.79 -17.03 22.68
N GLU A 130 20.02 -17.03 23.17
CA GLU A 130 20.51 -16.00 24.10
C GLU A 130 20.57 -14.64 23.38
N ALA A 131 20.16 -13.59 24.08
CA ALA A 131 20.19 -12.24 23.55
C ALA A 131 20.27 -11.20 24.66
N ASP A 132 21.30 -10.34 24.61
CA ASP A 132 21.44 -9.21 25.54
C ASP A 132 20.38 -8.13 25.30
N VAL A 133 20.00 -7.94 24.03
CA VAL A 133 19.06 -6.90 23.60
C VAL A 133 18.10 -7.47 22.55
N VAL A 134 16.80 -7.25 22.78
CA VAL A 134 15.75 -7.58 21.81
C VAL A 134 15.07 -6.30 21.34
N VAL A 135 15.21 -6.00 20.04
CA VAL A 135 14.57 -4.84 19.39
C VAL A 135 13.31 -5.29 18.65
N LEU A 136 12.15 -4.83 19.11
CA LEU A 136 10.86 -5.13 18.48
C LEU A 136 10.57 -4.16 17.32
N ALA A 137 11.11 -4.47 16.14
CA ALA A 137 10.84 -3.75 14.89
C ALA A 137 9.50 -4.20 14.24
N THR A 138 8.41 -4.28 15.02
CA THR A 138 7.12 -4.87 14.61
C THR A 138 6.12 -3.87 14.02
N GLY A 139 6.56 -2.65 13.75
CA GLY A 139 5.75 -1.57 13.19
C GLY A 139 4.99 -0.75 14.23
N PHE A 140 3.96 -0.03 13.80
CA PHE A 140 3.17 0.88 14.63
C PHE A 140 1.67 0.61 14.48
N ASP A 141 0.93 0.77 15.58
CA ASP A 141 -0.54 0.75 15.56
C ASP A 141 -1.08 2.18 15.51
N GLY A 142 -1.26 2.71 14.29
CA GLY A 142 -1.81 4.03 14.05
C GLY A 142 -3.24 4.17 14.59
N LYS A 143 -4.03 3.11 14.51
CA LYS A 143 -5.41 3.13 14.99
C LYS A 143 -5.49 3.24 16.50
N LYS A 144 -4.64 2.53 17.25
CA LYS A 144 -4.57 2.66 18.71
C LYS A 144 -4.27 4.10 19.13
N LYS A 145 -3.36 4.78 18.42
CA LYS A 145 -3.07 6.21 18.65
C LYS A 145 -4.28 7.11 18.36
N LEU A 146 -5.02 6.86 17.28
CA LEU A 146 -6.24 7.61 16.99
C LEU A 146 -7.30 7.38 18.07
N LYS A 147 -7.49 6.13 18.53
CA LYS A 147 -8.43 5.82 19.61
C LYS A 147 -8.08 6.51 20.92
N SER A 148 -6.80 6.72 21.24
CA SER A 148 -6.43 7.44 22.47
C SER A 148 -6.80 8.92 22.43
N ILE A 149 -6.91 9.51 21.23
CA ILE A 149 -7.18 10.95 21.06
C ILE A 149 -8.68 11.20 20.83
N LEU A 150 -9.38 10.35 20.10
CA LEU A 150 -10.80 10.56 19.80
C LEU A 150 -11.71 10.25 21.01
N PRO A 151 -12.70 11.11 21.31
CA PRO A 151 -13.72 10.82 22.31
C PRO A 151 -14.78 9.84 21.78
N GLN A 152 -15.62 9.32 22.68
CA GLN A 152 -16.85 8.63 22.28
C GLN A 152 -17.89 9.65 21.74
N PRO A 153 -18.75 9.28 20.78
CA PRO A 153 -18.86 7.96 20.15
C PRO A 153 -17.87 7.73 18.99
N PHE A 154 -17.14 8.74 18.53
CA PHE A 154 -16.30 8.66 17.33
C PHE A 154 -15.18 7.60 17.39
N ARG A 155 -14.67 7.35 18.60
CA ARG A 155 -13.68 6.29 18.84
C ARG A 155 -14.13 4.92 18.36
N SER A 156 -15.41 4.56 18.54
CA SER A 156 -15.94 3.24 18.15
C SER A 156 -16.10 3.11 16.64
N LEU A 157 -16.26 4.24 15.93
CA LEU A 157 -16.43 4.27 14.48
C LEU A 157 -15.13 3.90 13.72
N LEU A 158 -13.95 4.09 14.33
CA LEU A 158 -12.66 3.78 13.71
C LEU A 158 -12.47 2.29 13.35
N ASP A 159 -13.24 1.39 13.97
CA ASP A 159 -13.21 -0.05 13.70
C ASP A 159 -14.32 -0.52 12.76
N TYR A 160 -15.33 0.31 12.50
CA TYR A 160 -16.45 -0.07 11.65
C TYR A 160 -16.08 0.06 10.17
N PRO A 161 -16.42 -0.89 9.28
CA PRO A 161 -17.15 -2.14 9.54
C PRO A 161 -16.27 -3.37 9.77
N TYR A 162 -15.03 -3.39 9.27
CA TYR A 162 -14.18 -4.60 9.23
C TYR A 162 -12.83 -4.43 9.91
N GLY A 163 -12.75 -3.57 10.92
CA GLY A 163 -11.48 -3.17 11.52
C GLY A 163 -10.61 -2.35 10.58
N ILE A 164 -11.19 -1.75 9.53
CA ILE A 164 -10.54 -0.80 8.63
C ILE A 164 -11.30 0.51 8.75
N THR A 165 -10.56 1.61 8.91
CA THR A 165 -11.16 2.94 9.01
C THR A 165 -11.64 3.40 7.63
N PRO A 166 -12.96 3.60 7.42
CA PRO A 166 -13.52 3.95 6.13
C PRO A 166 -13.29 5.43 5.88
N LEU A 167 -12.31 5.74 5.03
CA LEU A 167 -11.95 7.11 4.69
C LEU A 167 -12.28 7.38 3.22
N TYR A 168 -13.31 8.17 2.97
CA TYR A 168 -13.65 8.67 1.65
C TYR A 168 -12.51 9.55 1.12
N ARG A 169 -12.06 9.28 -0.11
CA ARG A 169 -10.82 9.83 -0.71
C ARG A 169 -9.58 9.67 0.18
N GLY A 170 -9.58 8.64 1.04
CA GLY A 170 -8.54 8.42 2.04
C GLY A 170 -8.39 9.56 3.05
N THR A 171 -9.39 10.44 3.17
CA THR A 171 -9.31 11.70 3.93
C THR A 171 -10.47 11.90 4.91
N ILE A 172 -11.72 11.74 4.49
CA ILE A 172 -12.90 12.04 5.34
C ILE A 172 -13.53 10.76 5.86
N HIS A 173 -13.74 10.68 7.17
CA HIS A 173 -14.56 9.62 7.74
C HIS A 173 -16.05 10.01 7.64
N PRO A 174 -16.91 9.26 6.93
CA PRO A 174 -18.29 9.70 6.61
C PRO A 174 -19.18 9.97 7.83
N LEU A 175 -18.86 9.35 8.97
CA LEU A 175 -19.62 9.44 10.22
C LEU A 175 -18.95 10.29 11.31
N ILE A 176 -17.77 10.86 11.07
CA ILE A 176 -17.09 11.75 12.03
C ILE A 176 -17.11 13.16 11.43
N PRO A 177 -17.89 14.10 11.99
CA PRO A 177 -18.00 15.45 11.45
C PRO A 177 -16.73 16.27 11.75
N ASN A 178 -16.46 17.27 10.90
CA ASN A 178 -15.44 18.30 11.11
C ASN A 178 -14.03 17.75 11.40
N MET A 179 -13.69 16.60 10.81
CA MET A 179 -12.38 15.97 10.97
C MET A 179 -11.91 15.36 9.65
N ALA A 180 -10.63 15.54 9.36
CA ALA A 180 -9.97 14.95 8.20
C ALA A 180 -8.71 14.19 8.64
N PHE A 181 -8.38 13.14 7.90
CA PHE A 181 -7.25 12.25 8.09
C PHE A 181 -6.32 12.37 6.89
N VAL A 182 -5.27 13.19 7.00
CA VAL A 182 -4.27 13.31 5.93
C VAL A 182 -3.09 12.40 6.26
N GLY A 183 -2.71 11.52 5.33
CA GLY A 183 -1.59 10.60 5.48
C GLY A 183 -1.88 9.30 6.24
N TYR A 184 -3.15 8.99 6.54
CA TYR A 184 -3.51 7.72 7.19
C TYR A 184 -3.55 6.53 6.21
N ILE A 185 -3.99 6.76 4.98
CA ILE A 185 -4.00 5.74 3.92
C ILE A 185 -2.67 5.75 3.17
N GLU A 186 -2.06 4.57 3.08
CA GLU A 186 -0.76 4.34 2.46
C GLU A 186 -0.85 4.33 0.93
N SER A 187 0.27 4.61 0.29
CA SER A 187 0.46 4.51 -1.16
C SER A 187 1.94 4.29 -1.47
N VAL A 188 2.30 4.19 -2.74
CA VAL A 188 3.71 4.10 -3.16
C VAL A 188 4.51 5.33 -2.71
N SER A 189 3.89 6.52 -2.71
CA SER A 189 4.47 7.77 -2.23
C SER A 189 3.46 8.50 -1.37
N ASN A 190 3.60 8.34 -0.06
CA ASN A 190 2.73 9.01 0.91
C ASN A 190 2.85 10.52 0.88
N LEU A 191 4.01 11.05 0.48
CA LEU A 191 4.20 12.49 0.32
C LEU A 191 3.32 13.02 -0.82
N ALA A 192 3.42 12.41 -2.01
CA ALA A 192 2.65 12.84 -3.18
C ALA A 192 1.13 12.70 -2.96
N THR A 193 0.68 11.61 -2.35
CA THR A 193 -0.74 11.42 -2.06
C THR A 193 -1.24 12.33 -0.93
N SER A 194 -0.40 12.67 0.05
CA SER A 194 -0.78 13.65 1.08
C SER A 194 -0.86 15.07 0.53
N GLU A 195 -0.02 15.42 -0.44
CA GLU A 195 -0.05 16.72 -1.12
C GLU A 195 -1.39 16.95 -1.82
N ILE A 196 -1.79 16.05 -2.74
CA ILE A 196 -3.06 16.20 -3.46
C ILE A 196 -4.28 16.13 -2.53
N ARG A 197 -4.24 15.29 -1.48
CA ARG A 197 -5.30 15.23 -0.45
C ARG A 197 -5.39 16.52 0.36
N SER A 198 -4.26 17.18 0.62
CA SER A 198 -4.25 18.48 1.30
C SER A 198 -4.84 19.57 0.41
N MET A 199 -4.57 19.55 -0.89
CA MET A 199 -5.19 20.46 -1.86
C MET A 199 -6.69 20.24 -1.96
N TRP A 200 -7.13 18.98 -2.01
CA TRP A 200 -8.54 18.59 -1.99
C TRP A 200 -9.24 19.04 -0.70
N LEU A 201 -8.62 18.78 0.46
CA LEU A 201 -9.15 19.22 1.76
C LEU A 201 -9.25 20.75 1.85
N SER A 202 -8.25 21.48 1.35
CA SER A 202 -8.32 22.94 1.27
C SER A 202 -9.47 23.40 0.38
N GLY A 203 -9.69 22.77 -0.77
CA GLY A 203 -10.83 23.06 -1.63
C GLY A 203 -12.17 22.79 -0.95
N LEU A 204 -12.27 21.71 -0.17
CA LEU A 204 -13.46 21.39 0.61
C LEU A 204 -13.74 22.45 1.69
N VAL A 205 -12.71 22.86 2.44
CA VAL A 205 -12.84 23.89 3.50
C VAL A 205 -13.22 25.25 2.91
N ASP A 206 -12.72 25.57 1.72
CA ASP A 206 -13.08 26.78 0.96
C ASP A 206 -14.47 26.70 0.30
N ASN A 207 -15.22 25.60 0.47
CA ASN A 207 -16.50 25.33 -0.18
C ASN A 207 -16.44 25.38 -1.72
N LYS A 208 -15.31 24.97 -2.32
CA LYS A 208 -15.15 24.88 -3.79
C LYS A 208 -15.92 23.71 -4.39
N PHE A 209 -16.22 22.71 -3.59
CA PHE A 209 -17.07 21.57 -3.91
C PHE A 209 -17.73 21.04 -2.63
N GLU A 210 -18.77 20.24 -2.80
CA GLU A 210 -19.49 19.61 -1.68
C GLU A 210 -19.22 18.10 -1.65
N LEU A 211 -19.19 17.53 -0.44
CA LEU A 211 -19.13 16.08 -0.29
C LEU A 211 -20.46 15.44 -0.72
N PRO A 212 -20.43 14.22 -1.29
CA PRO A 212 -21.65 13.47 -1.52
C PRO A 212 -22.30 13.04 -0.18
N SER A 213 -23.50 12.48 -0.25
CA SER A 213 -24.18 11.98 0.95
C SER A 213 -23.35 10.93 1.69
N VAL A 214 -23.55 10.83 3.01
CA VAL A 214 -22.89 9.85 3.89
C VAL A 214 -23.03 8.42 3.35
N GLU A 215 -24.21 8.06 2.84
CA GLU A 215 -24.47 6.76 2.24
C GLU A 215 -23.56 6.48 1.03
N LYS A 216 -23.41 7.46 0.12
CA LYS A 216 -22.54 7.33 -1.06
C LYS A 216 -21.07 7.19 -0.64
N MET A 217 -20.63 8.00 0.31
CA MET A 217 -19.25 7.91 0.83
C MET A 217 -18.99 6.54 1.46
N LEU A 218 -19.90 6.04 2.31
CA LEU A 218 -19.78 4.72 2.91
C LEU A 218 -19.77 3.61 1.86
N SER A 219 -20.70 3.64 0.90
CA SER A 219 -20.75 2.68 -0.22
C SER A 219 -19.43 2.64 -0.99
N GLN A 220 -18.83 3.80 -1.27
CA GLN A 220 -17.53 3.86 -1.91
C GLN A 220 -16.42 3.23 -1.06
N THR A 221 -16.30 3.59 0.22
CA THR A 221 -15.26 3.02 1.10
C THR A 221 -15.40 1.51 1.26
N LEU A 222 -16.62 0.97 1.25
CA LEU A 222 -16.86 -0.48 1.26
C LEU A 222 -16.35 -1.16 -0.02
N LYS A 223 -16.60 -0.56 -1.19
CA LYS A 223 -16.07 -1.08 -2.46
C LYS A 223 -14.54 -1.07 -2.48
N GLU A 224 -13.91 -0.02 -1.96
CA GLU A 224 -12.45 0.07 -1.80
C GLU A 224 -11.91 -1.07 -0.93
N ILE A 225 -12.54 -1.30 0.22
CA ILE A 225 -12.17 -2.40 1.12
C ILE A 225 -12.32 -3.76 0.44
N ASP A 226 -13.39 -3.97 -0.33
CA ASP A 226 -13.63 -5.23 -1.03
C ASP A 226 -12.63 -5.49 -2.16
N VAL A 227 -12.28 -4.46 -2.94
CA VAL A 227 -11.19 -4.52 -3.93
C VAL A 227 -9.88 -4.91 -3.25
N MET A 228 -9.58 -4.30 -2.10
CA MET A 228 -8.35 -4.60 -1.37
C MET A 228 -8.32 -6.03 -0.81
N LYS A 229 -9.43 -6.52 -0.24
CA LYS A 229 -9.55 -7.91 0.23
C LYS A 229 -9.29 -8.93 -0.89
N ARG A 230 -9.70 -8.62 -2.13
CA ARG A 230 -9.43 -9.47 -3.31
C ARG A 230 -8.00 -9.35 -3.84
N SER A 231 -7.34 -8.22 -3.57
CA SER A 231 -6.01 -7.92 -4.13
C SER A 231 -4.86 -8.45 -3.26
N THR A 232 -5.06 -8.61 -1.95
CA THR A 232 -3.98 -9.00 -1.03
C THR A 232 -4.49 -9.59 0.27
N ARG A 233 -3.81 -10.60 0.78
CA ARG A 233 -4.03 -11.16 2.12
C ARG A 233 -3.73 -10.15 3.24
N PHE A 234 -2.96 -9.10 2.96
CA PHE A 234 -2.55 -8.07 3.92
C PHE A 234 -3.49 -6.85 3.95
N TYR A 235 -4.74 -7.02 3.50
CA TYR A 235 -5.76 -5.96 3.34
C TYR A 235 -6.06 -5.13 4.60
N LYS A 236 -5.64 -5.55 5.78
CA LYS A 236 -5.81 -4.76 7.02
C LYS A 236 -4.97 -3.47 7.01
N ARG A 237 -3.91 -3.41 6.21
CA ARG A 237 -3.15 -2.18 5.98
C ARG A 237 -3.65 -1.52 4.69
N HIS A 238 -4.50 -0.52 4.84
CA HIS A 238 -5.14 0.12 3.68
C HIS A 238 -4.12 0.88 2.83
N CYS A 239 -3.94 0.41 1.60
CA CYS A 239 -3.01 0.94 0.61
C CYS A 239 -3.69 1.00 -0.77
N ILE A 240 -3.46 2.09 -1.50
CA ILE A 240 -4.07 2.34 -2.82
C ILE A 240 -3.07 2.18 -3.99
N SER A 241 -1.92 1.56 -3.77
CA SER A 241 -0.79 1.52 -4.71
C SER A 241 -1.13 0.97 -6.11
N THR A 242 -2.08 0.04 -6.21
CA THR A 242 -2.50 -0.61 -7.47
C THR A 242 -3.44 0.23 -8.33
N HIS A 243 -4.08 1.24 -7.73
CA HIS A 243 -5.07 2.09 -8.39
C HIS A 243 -4.91 3.56 -7.98
N SER A 244 -3.69 3.97 -7.61
CA SER A 244 -3.41 5.31 -7.09
C SER A 244 -3.69 6.42 -8.10
N ILE A 245 -3.51 6.17 -9.40
CA ILE A 245 -3.85 7.14 -10.45
C ILE A 245 -5.35 7.35 -10.47
N ASN A 246 -6.14 6.27 -10.44
CA ASN A 246 -7.60 6.40 -10.38
C ASN A 246 -8.08 7.10 -9.12
N HIS A 247 -7.45 6.84 -7.98
CA HIS A 247 -7.77 7.55 -6.75
C HIS A 247 -7.50 9.06 -6.89
N CYS A 248 -6.39 9.44 -7.53
CA CYS A 248 -6.09 10.84 -7.82
C CYS A 248 -7.02 11.45 -8.88
N ASP A 249 -7.46 10.67 -9.87
CA ASP A 249 -8.47 11.09 -10.85
C ASP A 249 -9.78 11.49 -10.14
N GLU A 250 -10.26 10.64 -9.23
CA GLU A 250 -11.48 10.93 -8.46
C GLU A 250 -11.32 12.18 -7.59
N ILE A 251 -10.15 12.41 -7.00
CA ILE A 251 -9.82 13.63 -6.26
C ILE A 251 -9.81 14.86 -7.18
N CYS A 252 -9.25 14.74 -8.39
CA CYS A 252 -9.25 15.80 -9.38
C CYS A 252 -10.68 16.15 -9.81
N GLU A 253 -11.50 15.14 -10.09
CA GLU A 253 -12.90 15.30 -10.51
C GLU A 253 -13.73 16.02 -9.44
N ASP A 254 -13.55 15.67 -8.16
CA ASP A 254 -14.22 16.39 -7.05
C ASP A 254 -13.84 17.88 -7.03
N MET A 255 -12.58 18.22 -7.32
CA MET A 255 -12.10 19.61 -7.42
C MET A 255 -12.47 20.30 -8.74
N GLY A 256 -13.16 19.63 -9.65
CA GLY A 256 -13.49 20.14 -10.99
C GLY A 256 -12.29 20.19 -11.95
N TRP A 257 -11.20 19.48 -11.64
CA TRP A 257 -10.02 19.39 -12.49
C TRP A 257 -10.17 18.27 -13.51
N ASN A 258 -9.44 18.39 -14.63
CA ASN A 258 -9.30 17.27 -15.55
C ASN A 258 -8.54 16.12 -14.87
N SER A 259 -9.08 14.91 -14.95
CA SER A 259 -8.41 13.67 -14.49
C SER A 259 -7.29 13.23 -15.44
N TRP A 260 -7.32 13.64 -16.70
CA TRP A 260 -6.22 13.42 -17.63
C TRP A 260 -5.18 14.52 -17.43
N ARG A 261 -4.02 14.15 -16.87
CA ARG A 261 -3.00 15.10 -16.42
C ARG A 261 -1.84 15.26 -17.40
N LYS A 262 -1.77 14.44 -18.44
CA LYS A 262 -0.71 14.49 -19.45
C LYS A 262 -1.18 15.15 -20.74
N LYS A 263 -0.21 15.65 -21.53
CA LYS A 263 -0.47 16.45 -22.74
C LYS A 263 -1.21 15.70 -23.86
N ASN A 264 -1.02 14.38 -23.96
CA ASN A 264 -1.65 13.56 -25.01
C ASN A 264 -1.91 12.14 -24.52
N TRP A 265 -2.76 11.42 -25.26
CA TRP A 265 -3.22 10.07 -24.89
C TRP A 265 -2.10 9.03 -24.77
N ILE A 266 -1.00 9.16 -25.51
CA ILE A 266 0.14 8.21 -25.42
C ILE A 266 0.85 8.42 -24.10
N THR A 267 1.19 9.67 -23.78
CA THR A 267 1.82 10.01 -22.50
C THR A 267 0.89 9.71 -21.33
N GLU A 268 -0.40 9.95 -21.48
CA GLU A 268 -1.43 9.64 -20.49
C GLU A 268 -1.48 8.14 -20.15
N ALA A 269 -1.39 7.29 -21.17
CA ALA A 269 -1.45 5.85 -21.01
C ALA A 269 -0.13 5.28 -20.45
N PHE A 270 1.02 5.68 -21.01
CA PHE A 270 2.28 4.95 -20.86
C PHE A 270 3.37 5.69 -20.09
N SER A 271 3.22 6.99 -19.80
CA SER A 271 4.19 7.70 -18.95
C SER A 271 3.87 7.53 -17.46
N PRO A 272 4.90 7.46 -16.60
CA PRO A 272 4.69 7.44 -15.15
C PRO A 272 3.99 8.71 -14.65
N TYR A 273 3.08 8.51 -13.69
CA TYR A 273 2.44 9.59 -12.95
C TYR A 273 3.31 10.03 -11.76
N SER A 274 3.42 11.33 -11.57
CA SER A 274 4.23 11.99 -10.53
C SER A 274 3.47 13.15 -9.88
N SER A 275 4.02 13.74 -8.81
CA SER A 275 3.43 14.93 -8.19
C SER A 275 3.41 16.14 -9.12
N GLU A 276 4.35 16.25 -10.06
CA GLU A 276 4.42 17.36 -11.02
C GLU A 276 3.16 17.45 -11.90
N ASP A 277 2.51 16.32 -12.16
CA ASP A 277 1.29 16.24 -12.99
C ASP A 277 0.06 16.88 -12.31
N TYR A 278 0.13 17.08 -10.99
CA TYR A 278 -0.93 17.67 -10.18
C TYR A 278 -0.61 19.10 -9.72
N ARG A 279 0.49 19.69 -10.18
CA ARG A 279 0.80 21.09 -9.93
C ARG A 279 -0.33 21.95 -10.51
N LYS A 280 -0.80 22.92 -9.72
CA LYS A 280 -1.70 23.96 -10.23
C LYS A 280 -0.95 24.79 -11.26
N GLU A 281 -1.48 24.84 -12.47
CA GLU A 281 -1.21 25.94 -13.38
C GLU A 281 -2.06 27.09 -12.86
N ASP A 282 -1.46 27.98 -12.08
CA ASP A 282 -2.11 29.23 -11.64
C ASP A 282 -2.45 30.12 -12.84
#